data_AF-A0A3M1CIE8-F1
#
_entry.id   AF-A0A3M1CIE8-F1
#
_cell.length_a   1.000
_cell.length_b   1.000
_cell.length_c   1.000
_cell.angle_alpha   90.00
_cell.angle_beta   90.00
_cell.angle_gamma   90.00
#
_symmetry.space_group_name_H-M   'P 1'
#
loop_
_entity.id
_entity.type
_entity.pdbx_description
1 polymer ?
#
loop_
_entity_poly.entity_id
_entity_poly.type
_entity_poly.pdbx_seq_one_letter_code
_entity_poly.pdbx_strand_id
1 'polypeptide(L)' 'MLIPSLDIMGGRAVQLRGGRELVLDAGDPFEVAERLAVAGELAVVDLDAALGQGSNEQIIKR' A
#
# COMPACT_ATOMS: atom_id res chain seq x y z
N MET A 1 -9.77 14.74 10.71
CA MET A 1 -8.83 13.61 10.80
C MET A 1 -8.47 13.20 9.38
N LEU A 2 -7.19 13.08 9.06
CA LEU A 2 -6.71 12.59 7.76
C LEU A 2 -6.22 11.15 7.96
N ILE A 3 -6.60 10.26 7.05
CA ILE A 3 -6.13 8.86 7.02
C ILE A 3 -5.49 8.65 5.64
N PRO A 4 -4.15 8.78 5.50
CA PRO A 4 -3.46 8.41 4.28
C PRO A 4 -3.62 6.92 3.96
N SER A 5 -3.74 6.59 2.67
CA SER A 5 -3.78 5.21 2.19
C SER A 5 -2.42 4.75 1.67
N LEU A 6 -2.06 3.51 1.97
CA LEU A 6 -0.89 2.82 1.43
C LEU A 6 -1.34 1.50 0.81
N ASP A 7 -1.32 1.43 -0.52
CA ASP A 7 -1.64 0.21 -1.25
C ASP A 7 -0.36 -0.59 -1.50
N ILE A 8 -0.40 -1.89 -1.20
CA ILE A 8 0.73 -2.82 -1.38
C ILE A 8 0.36 -3.89 -2.40
N MET A 9 1.18 -4.06 -3.44
CA MET A 9 1.04 -5.08 -4.47
C MET A 9 2.43 -5.62 -4.84
N GLY A 10 2.60 -6.94 -4.87
CA GLY A 10 3.88 -7.58 -5.12
C GLY A 10 4.99 -7.15 -4.13
N GLY A 11 4.61 -6.84 -2.89
CA GLY A 11 5.51 -6.33 -1.86
C GLY A 11 5.99 -4.88 -2.04
N ARG A 12 5.36 -4.10 -2.92
CA ARG A 12 5.73 -2.71 -3.23
C ARG A 12 4.58 -1.75 -2.98
N ALA A 13 4.89 -0.53 -2.56
CA ALA A 13 3.92 0.55 -2.48
C ALA A 13 3.53 0.99 -3.89
N VAL A 14 2.24 0.98 -4.21
CA VAL A 14 1.75 1.29 -5.56
C VAL A 14 0.52 2.19 -5.52
N GLN A 15 0.11 2.68 -6.69
CA GLN A 15 -1.22 3.23 -6.88
C GLN A 15 -1.81 2.71 -8.18
N LEU A 16 -3.05 2.24 -8.11
CA LEU A 16 -3.84 1.83 -9.27
C LEU A 16 -4.87 2.90 -9.64
N ARG A 17 -4.99 3.23 -10.92
CA ARG A 17 -6.13 3.99 -11.45
C ARG A 17 -7.29 3.03 -11.70
N GLY A 18 -8.43 3.32 -11.08
CA GLY A 18 -9.65 2.50 -11.20
C GLY A 18 -9.45 1.05 -10.76
N GLY A 19 -8.52 0.79 -9.83
CA GLY A 19 -8.26 -0.54 -9.28
C GLY A 19 -7.61 -1.54 -10.24
N ARG A 20 -7.06 -1.09 -11.38
CA ARG A 20 -6.52 -2.00 -12.41
C ARG A 20 -5.26 -1.52 -13.14
N GLU A 21 -5.12 -0.22 -13.35
CA GLU A 21 -4.01 0.33 -14.13
C GLU A 21 -2.94 0.86 -13.18
N LEU A 22 -1.75 0.27 -13.17
CA LEU A 22 -0.63 0.77 -12.38
C LEU A 22 -0.20 2.15 -12.89
N VAL A 23 -0.37 3.17 -12.05
CA VAL A 23 0.01 4.56 -12.38
C VAL A 23 1.17 5.08 -11.57
N LEU A 24 1.48 4.43 -10.44
CA LEU A 24 2.63 4.74 -9.62
C LEU A 24 3.18 3.47 -8.99
N ASP A 25 4.49 3.29 -9.08
CA ASP A 25 5.27 2.43 -8.21
C ASP A 25 6.12 3.35 -7.31
N ALA A 26 5.77 3.39 -6.03
CA ALA A 26 6.39 4.25 -5.03
C ALA A 26 7.55 3.56 -4.29
N GLY A 27 7.85 2.29 -4.60
CA GLY A 27 8.97 1.58 -4.01
C GLY A 27 8.65 0.86 -2.70
N ASP A 28 9.53 1.03 -1.72
CA ASP A 28 9.46 0.34 -0.44
C ASP A 28 8.25 0.83 0.40
N PRO A 29 7.31 -0.06 0.78
CA PRO A 29 6.19 0.28 1.67
C PRO A 29 6.59 0.97 2.97
N PHE A 30 7.73 0.61 3.57
CA PHE A 30 8.15 1.20 4.84
C PHE A 30 8.61 2.65 4.68
N GLU A 31 9.36 2.97 3.62
CA GLU A 31 9.75 4.35 3.31
C GLU A 31 8.53 5.23 3.02
N VAL A 32 7.54 4.70 2.31
CA VAL A 32 6.30 5.44 2.02
C VAL A 32 5.46 5.62 3.29
N ALA A 33 5.36 4.59 4.13
CA ALA A 33 4.67 4.68 5.41
C ALA A 33 5.27 5.77 6.31
N GLU A 34 6.60 5.83 6.43
CA GLU A 34 7.28 6.87 7.21
C GLU A 34 6.95 8.29 6.71
N ARG A 35 6.92 8.47 5.39
CA ARG A 35 6.57 9.77 4.78
C ARG A 35 5.11 10.15 5.00
N LEU A 36 4.21 9.18 5.01
CA LEU A 36 2.77 9.39 5.18
C LEU A 36 2.35 9.51 6.66
N ALA A 37 3.11 8.93 7.58
CA ALA A 37 2.80 8.91 9.01
C ALA A 37 2.68 10.32 9.63
N VAL A 38 3.30 11.34 9.02
CA VAL A 38 3.15 12.74 9.46
C VAL A 38 1.71 13.27 9.30
N ALA A 39 0.89 12.64 8.45
CA ALA A 39 -0.46 13.11 8.14
C ALA A 39 -1.53 12.49 9.07
N GLY A 40 -1.27 11.34 9.68
CA GLY A 40 -2.23 10.64 10.55
C GLY A 40 -2.07 9.12 10.51
N GLU A 41 -3.10 8.41 11.00
CA GLU A 41 -3.17 6.95 10.97
C GLU A 41 -3.16 6.43 9.53
N LEU A 42 -2.43 5.33 9.28
CA LEU A 42 -2.29 4.76 7.95
C LEU A 42 -3.37 3.71 7.69
N ALA A 43 -4.09 3.83 6.57
CA ALA A 43 -4.91 2.75 6.04
C ALA A 43 -4.07 1.92 5.05
N VAL A 44 -3.74 0.68 5.42
CA VAL A 44 -2.98 -0.23 4.55
C VAL A 44 -3.93 -1.15 3.79
N VAL A 45 -3.74 -1.27 2.47
CA VAL A 45 -4.52 -2.16 1.60
C VAL A 45 -3.60 -3.19 0.98
N ASP A 46 -3.89 -4.47 1.22
CA ASP A 46 -3.24 -5.59 0.52
C ASP A 46 -3.95 -5.86 -0.81
N LEU A 47 -3.41 -5.34 -1.90
CA LEU A 47 -3.99 -5.51 -3.23
C LEU A 47 -3.85 -6.94 -3.74
N ASP A 48 -2.77 -7.65 -3.39
CA ASP A 48 -2.60 -9.04 -3.81
C ASP A 48 -3.69 -9.93 -3.19
N ALA A 49 -4.00 -9.72 -1.92
CA ALA A 49 -5.09 -10.41 -1.25
C ALA A 49 -6.46 -9.99 -1.82
N ALA A 50 -6.68 -8.70 -2.04
CA ALA A 50 -7.95 -8.19 -2.59
C ALA A 50 -8.23 -8.68 -4.01
N LEU A 51 -7.19 -8.88 -4.83
CA LEU A 51 -7.29 -9.39 -6.20
C LEU A 51 -7.20 -10.92 -6.29
N GLY A 52 -6.97 -11.62 -5.18
CA GLY A 52 -6.85 -13.08 -5.13
C GLY A 52 -5.58 -13.63 -5.79
N GLN A 53 -4.49 -12.84 -5.79
CA GLN A 53 -3.22 -13.16 -6.45
C GLN A 53 -2.10 -13.52 -5.48
N GLY A 54 -2.29 -13.28 -4.18
CA GLY A 54 -1.28 -13.52 -3.16
C GLY A 54 -1.65 -12.89 -1.83
N SER A 55 -0.64 -12.58 -1.02
CA SER A 55 -0.79 -11.88 0.26
C SER A 55 0.51 -11.18 0.64
N ASN A 56 0.39 -9.97 1.17
CA ASN A 56 1.45 -9.16 1.76
C ASN A 56 1.40 -9.17 3.29
N GLU A 57 0.69 -10.13 3.90
CA GLU A 57 0.50 -10.22 5.35
C GLU A 57 1.82 -10.17 6.15
N GLN A 58 2.90 -10.77 5.63
CA GLN A 58 4.21 -10.74 6.28
C GLN A 58 4.81 -9.33 6.34
N ILE A 59 4.56 -8.49 5.35
CA ILE A 59 4.98 -7.08 5.33
C ILE A 59 4.12 -6.29 6.30
N ILE A 60 2.80 -6.51 6.28
CA ILE A 60 1.82 -5.76 7.09
C ILE A 60 2.00 -6.00 8.59
N LYS A 61 2.37 -7.22 9.00
CA LYS A 61 2.55 -7.59 10.41
C LYS A 61 3.87 -7.16 11.03
N ARG A 62 4.78 -6.58 10.25
CA ARG A 62 6.12 -6.18 10.70
C ARG A 62 6.09 -4.84 11.41
#